data_AF-A0A246FN03-F1
#
_entry.id   AF-A0A246FN03-F1
#
_cell.length_a   1.000
_cell.length_b   1.000
_cell.length_c   1.000
_cell.angle_alpha   90.00
_cell.angle_beta   90.00
_cell.angle_gamma   90.00
#
_symmetry.space_group_name_H-M   'P 1'
#
loop_
_entity.id
_entity.type
_entity.pdbx_description
1 polymer ?
#
loop_
_entity_poly.entity_id
_entity_poly.type
_entity_poly.pdbx_seq_one_letter_code
_entity_poly.pdbx_strand_id
1 'polypeptide(L)' 'MRISFDVPDHRASFILELLRSLPFVSLRGQAAKAVGKTEPDTTDYLLASPANAAHLARSLAHLERGEGITVDLSASE' A
#
# COMPACT_ATOMS: atom_id res chain seq x y z
N MET A 1 20.36 27.58 -15.38
CA MET A 1 19.37 28.65 -15.21
C MET A 1 18.60 28.37 -13.92
N ARG A 2 18.40 29.36 -13.04
CA ARG A 2 17.72 29.20 -11.75
C ARG A 2 16.44 30.04 -11.78
N ILE A 3 15.29 29.40 -11.51
CA ILE A 3 13.99 30.05 -11.45
C ILE A 3 13.49 29.92 -10.01
N SER A 4 13.17 31.05 -9.39
CA SER A 4 12.59 31.11 -8.04
C SER A 4 11.17 31.65 -8.15
N PHE A 5 10.23 31.05 -7.42
CA PHE A 5 8.83 31.49 -7.35
C PHE A 5 8.53 31.95 -5.92
N ASP A 6 7.83 33.07 -5.80
CA ASP A 6 7.23 33.50 -4.54
C ASP A 6 5.76 33.06 -4.53
N VAL A 7 5.38 32.28 -3.52
CA VAL A 7 4.07 31.63 -3.44
C VAL A 7 3.41 32.00 -2.12
N PRO A 8 2.19 32.55 -2.14
CA PRO A 8 1.43 32.79 -0.92
C PRO A 8 1.21 31.48 -0.14
N ASP A 9 1.39 31.51 1.19
CA ASP A 9 1.36 30.32 2.05
C ASP A 9 0.12 29.44 1.85
N HIS A 10 -1.05 30.06 1.68
CA HIS A 10 -2.32 29.34 1.47
C HIS A 10 -2.39 28.54 0.15
N ARG A 11 -1.49 28.79 -0.80
CA ARG A 11 -1.38 28.06 -2.07
C ARG A 11 -0.17 27.13 -2.13
N ALA A 12 0.72 27.18 -1.14
CA ALA A 12 1.96 26.42 -1.14
C ALA A 12 1.71 24.90 -1.21
N SER A 13 0.72 24.40 -0.45
CA SER A 13 0.33 22.99 -0.45
C SER A 13 -0.12 22.50 -1.84
N PHE A 14 -1.00 23.26 -2.50
CA PHE A 14 -1.51 22.95 -3.83
C PHE A 14 -0.40 22.95 -4.90
N ILE A 15 0.48 23.95 -4.88
CA ILE A 15 1.59 24.03 -5.85
C ILE A 15 2.58 22.87 -5.63
N LEU A 16 2.85 22.48 -4.38
CA LEU A 16 3.69 21.32 -4.09
C LEU A 16 3.07 20.02 -4.58
N GLU A 17 1.75 19.86 -4.49
CA GLU A 17 1.03 18.70 -5.02
C GLU A 17 1.11 18.63 -6.54
N LEU A 18 0.91 19.75 -7.23
CA LEU A 18 1.09 19.84 -8.68
C LEU A 18 2.53 19.54 -9.12
N LEU A 19 3.53 20.03 -8.38
CA LEU A 19 4.93 19.73 -8.66
C LEU A 19 5.25 18.24 -8.46
N ARG A 20 4.58 17.56 -7.51
CA ARG A 20 4.73 16.11 -7.29
C ARG A 20 4.08 15.26 -8.39
N SER A 21 3.06 15.77 -9.09
CA SER A 21 2.44 15.03 -10.20
C SER A 21 3.29 15.04 -11.48
N LEU A 22 4.35 15.86 -11.54
CA LEU A 22 5.24 15.94 -12.69
C LEU A 22 6.37 14.90 -12.58
N PRO A 23 6.52 13.97 -13.54
CA PRO A 23 7.45 12.85 -13.43
C PRO A 23 8.93 13.24 -13.50
N PHE A 24 9.23 14.48 -13.86
CA PHE A 24 10.59 15.01 -14.03
C PHE A 24 11.01 15.99 -12.92
N VAL A 25 10.19 16.20 -11.89
CA VAL A 25 10.48 17.13 -10.80
C VAL A 25 10.89 16.36 -9.54
N SER A 26 12.16 16.49 -9.17
CA SER A 26 12.68 15.97 -7.90
C SER A 26 12.72 17.06 -6.84
N LEU A 27 11.77 17.04 -5.91
CA LEU A 27 11.74 17.96 -4.77
C LEU A 27 12.82 17.56 -3.74
N ARG A 28 13.99 18.20 -3.79
CA ARG A 28 15.03 18.07 -2.76
C ARG A 28 14.65 18.93 -1.55
N GLY A 29 14.31 18.32 -0.41
CA GLY A 29 14.21 19.07 0.85
C GLY A 29 13.14 18.62 1.83
N GLN A 30 12.19 17.78 1.42
CA GLN A 30 11.53 16.93 2.41
C GLN A 30 12.37 15.68 2.50
N ALA A 31 12.92 15.43 3.70
CA ALA A 31 13.20 14.06 4.09
C ALA A 31 12.03 13.27 3.57
N ALA A 32 12.30 12.36 2.62
CA ALA A 32 11.40 11.28 2.41
C ALA A 32 11.15 10.80 3.84
N LYS A 33 9.94 11.00 4.37
CA LYS A 33 9.33 9.88 5.06
C LYS A 33 9.48 8.81 4.01
N ALA A 34 10.57 8.06 4.15
CA ALA A 34 10.72 6.84 3.46
C ALA A 34 9.37 6.21 3.74
N VAL A 35 8.57 6.12 2.68
CA VAL A 35 7.78 4.93 2.52
C VAL A 35 8.85 3.84 2.42
N GLY A 36 9.48 3.55 3.56
CA GLY A 36 10.05 2.29 3.88
C GLY A 36 8.82 1.43 3.85
N LYS A 37 8.53 0.96 2.64
CA LYS A 37 7.89 -0.31 2.41
C LYS A 37 8.83 -1.35 3.03
N THR A 38 9.00 -1.31 4.35
CA THR A 38 8.91 -2.54 5.08
C THR A 38 7.43 -2.83 4.97
N GLU A 39 7.04 -3.51 3.89
CA GLU A 39 5.73 -4.14 3.85
C GLU A 39 5.63 -4.86 5.21
N PRO A 40 4.64 -4.53 6.05
CA PRO A 40 4.50 -5.22 7.32
C PRO A 40 4.53 -6.71 6.99
N ASP A 41 5.32 -7.48 7.74
CA ASP A 41 5.43 -8.91 7.50
C ASP A 41 4.02 -9.45 7.30
N THR A 42 3.76 -9.96 6.10
CA THR A 42 2.41 -10.35 5.69
C THR A 42 1.84 -11.41 6.63
N THR A 43 2.71 -12.18 7.29
CA THR A 43 2.35 -13.15 8.32
C THR A 43 1.80 -12.45 9.55
N ASP A 44 2.53 -11.46 10.07
CA ASP A 44 2.09 -10.67 11.24
C ASP A 44 0.76 -9.96 10.95
N TYR A 45 0.60 -9.43 9.75
CA TYR A 45 -0.66 -8.82 9.33
C TYR A 45 -1.83 -9.81 9.34
N LEU A 46 -1.64 -11.01 8.77
CA LEU A 46 -2.67 -12.06 8.75
C LEU A 46 -2.99 -12.59 10.15
N LEU A 47 -2.01 -12.63 11.05
CA LEU A 47 -2.16 -13.13 12.42
C LEU A 47 -2.59 -12.06 13.44
N ALA A 48 -2.58 -10.77 13.06
CA ALA A 48 -2.92 -9.67 13.96
C ALA A 48 -4.37 -9.73 14.48
N SER A 49 -5.30 -10.28 13.69
CA SER A 49 -6.70 -10.46 14.10
C SER A 49 -6.93 -11.89 14.61
N PRO A 50 -7.37 -12.09 15.87
CA PRO A 50 -7.62 -13.43 16.41
C PRO A 50 -8.66 -14.22 15.62
N ALA A 51 -9.70 -13.54 15.11
CA ALA A 51 -10.73 -14.17 14.29
C ALA A 51 -10.16 -14.64 12.93
N ASN A 52 -9.30 -13.81 12.31
CA ASN A 52 -8.65 -14.18 11.05
C ASN A 52 -7.65 -15.34 11.25
N ALA A 53 -6.88 -15.30 12.32
CA ALA A 53 -5.93 -16.37 12.66
C ALA A 53 -6.64 -17.72 12.86
N ALA A 54 -7.77 -17.74 13.61
CA ALA A 54 -8.56 -18.95 13.80
C ALA A 54 -9.17 -19.47 12.49
N HIS A 55 -9.67 -18.56 11.64
CA HIS A 55 -10.20 -18.90 10.33
C HIS A 55 -9.12 -19.50 9.41
N LEU A 56 -7.93 -18.89 9.39
CA LEU A 56 -6.81 -19.32 8.57
C LEU A 56 -6.30 -20.71 9.01
N ALA A 57 -6.13 -20.92 10.33
CA ALA A 57 -5.74 -22.21 10.89
C ALA A 57 -6.73 -23.32 10.53
N ARG A 58 -8.04 -23.05 10.63
CA ARG A 58 -9.08 -24.01 10.25
C ARG A 58 -9.03 -24.33 8.75
N SER A 59 -8.86 -23.31 7.90
CA SER A 59 -8.83 -23.46 6.45
C SER A 59 -7.63 -24.28 5.99
N LEU A 60 -6.45 -24.05 6.59
CA LEU A 60 -5.25 -24.85 6.33
C LEU A 60 -5.44 -26.31 6.73
N ALA A 61 -6.03 -26.57 7.90
CA ALA A 61 -6.31 -27.93 8.35
C ALA A 61 -7.29 -28.67 7.43
N HIS A 62 -8.29 -27.98 6.86
CA HIS A 62 -9.18 -28.56 5.85
C HIS A 62 -8.41 -28.89 4.55
N LEU A 63 -7.55 -27.98 4.11
CA LEU A 63 -6.74 -28.17 2.90
C LEU A 63 -5.79 -29.38 3.02
N GLU A 64 -5.11 -29.54 4.17
CA GLU A 64 -4.23 -30.68 4.44
C GLU A 64 -4.97 -32.02 4.44
N ARG A 65 -6.25 -32.03 4.83
CA ARG A 65 -7.13 -33.21 4.76
C ARG A 65 -7.77 -33.41 3.38
N GLY A 66 -7.52 -32.54 2.41
CA GLY A 66 -8.16 -32.57 1.09
C GLY A 66 -9.63 -32.14 1.09
N GLU A 67 -10.10 -31.50 2.16
CA GLU A 67 -11.49 -31.04 2.34
C GLU A 67 -11.66 -29.63 1.72
N GLY A 68 -11.47 -29.52 0.40
CA GLY A 68 -11.60 -28.26 -0.35
C GLY A 68 -12.68 -28.30 -1.43
N ILE A 69 -13.10 -27.13 -1.89
CA ILE A 69 -14.00 -26.96 -3.05
C ILE A 69 -13.21 -26.28 -4.16
N THR A 70 -13.21 -26.88 -5.35
CA THR A 70 -12.65 -26.25 -6.55
C THR A 70 -13.71 -25.39 -7.20
N VAL A 71 -13.41 -24.11 -7.37
CA VAL A 71 -14.29 -23.14 -8.03
C VAL A 71 -13.61 -22.70 -9.32
N ASP A 72 -14.31 -22.81 -10.44
CA ASP A 72 -13.87 -22.25 -11.72
C ASP A 72 -14.19 -20.75 -11.75
N LEU A 73 -13.14 -19.92 -11.79
CA LEU A 73 -13.26 -18.46 -11.79
C LEU A 73 -13.55 -17.89 -13.19
N SER A 74 -13.51 -18.70 -14.24
CA SER A 74 -13.76 -18.25 -15.63
C SER A 74 -15.24 -18.12 -15.99
N ALA A 75 -16.15 -18.64 -15.16
CA ALA A 75 -17.59 -18.64 -15.41
C ALA A 75 -18.34 -17.42 -14.82
N SER A 76 -17.62 -16.43 -14.28
CA SER A 76 -18.21 -15.22 -13.69
C SER A 76 -17.94 -14.00 -14.58
N GLU A 77 -18.77 -13.82 -15.60
CA GLU A 77 -18.94 -12.57 -16.37
C GLU A 77 -20.24 -11.86 -15.98
#